data_AF-A0A239AS43-F1
#
_entry.id   AF-A0A239AS43-F1
#
_cell.length_a   1.000
_cell.length_b   1.000
_cell.length_c   1.000
_cell.angle_alpha   90.00
_cell.angle_beta   90.00
_cell.angle_gamma   90.00
#
_symmetry.space_group_name_H-M   'P 1'
#
loop_
_entity.id
_entity.type
_entity.pdbx_description
1 polymer ?
#
loop_
_entity_poly.entity_id
_entity_poly.type
_entity_poly.pdbx_seq_one_letter_code
_entity_poly.pdbx_strand_id
1 'polypeptide(L)' 'MTVSRLVVNQPSSTSAGGSLYNGFAPTTTLGCGTWGNNSISENFTYTHMLNISRIGYDMKDKQVPTDEEIWE' A
#
# COMPACT_ATOMS: atom_id res chain seq x y z
N MET A 1 -16.35 -0.02 -11.07
CA MET A 1 -16.32 1.05 -10.06
C MET A 1 -14.86 1.36 -9.74
N THR A 2 -14.41 2.60 -9.93
CA THR A 2 -13.02 3.02 -9.70
C THR A 2 -12.93 3.80 -8.40
N VAL A 3 -12.74 3.10 -7.28
CA VAL A 3 -12.65 3.69 -5.93
C VAL A 3 -11.52 3.04 -5.14
N SER A 4 -10.79 3.84 -4.34
CA SER A 4 -9.71 3.32 -3.49
C SER A 4 -10.21 2.82 -2.13
N ARG A 5 -11.37 3.31 -1.67
CA ARG A 5 -11.97 2.92 -0.39
C ARG A 5 -13.48 2.85 -0.51
N LEU A 6 -14.04 1.80 0.07
CA LEU A 6 -15.47 1.58 0.21
C LEU A 6 -15.79 1.58 1.70
N VAL A 7 -16.64 2.51 2.10
CA VAL A 7 -17.15 2.62 3.47
C VAL A 7 -18.57 2.03 3.47
N VAL A 8 -18.82 1.04 4.31
CA VAL A 8 -20.11 0.32 4.37
C VAL A 8 -20.82 0.67 5.67
N ASN A 9 -22.10 1.08 5.59
CA ASN A 9 -22.96 1.40 6.73
C ASN A 9 -22.37 2.44 7.69
N GLN A 10 -21.56 3.37 7.18
CA GLN A 10 -20.89 4.42 7.96
C GLN A 10 -20.83 5.74 7.16
N PRO A 11 -20.74 6.90 7.84
CA PRO A 11 -20.64 8.20 7.17
C PRO A 11 -19.32 8.32 6.41
N SER A 12 -19.37 8.52 5.09
CA SER A 12 -18.18 8.49 4.23
C SER A 12 -17.15 9.57 4.55
N SER A 13 -17.58 10.81 4.81
CA SER A 13 -16.69 11.97 4.96
C SER A 13 -15.68 11.81 6.11
N THR A 14 -16.14 11.39 7.28
CA THR A 14 -15.30 11.23 8.47
C THR A 14 -14.66 9.84 8.53
N SER A 15 -15.39 8.79 8.14
CA SER A 15 -14.90 7.43 8.33
C SER A 15 -13.97 6.94 7.21
N ALA A 16 -14.00 7.52 6.01
CA ALA A 16 -13.02 7.20 4.96
C ALA A 16 -11.60 7.69 5.29
N GLY A 17 -11.49 8.77 6.08
CA GLY A 17 -10.24 9.24 6.66
C GLY A 17 -9.75 8.40 7.85
N GLY A 18 -10.52 7.40 8.28
CA GLY A 18 -10.27 6.59 9.46
C GLY A 18 -11.20 6.96 10.60
N SER A 19 -11.87 5.94 11.14
CA SER A 19 -12.67 6.05 12.36
C SER A 19 -12.31 4.96 13.35
N LEU A 20 -12.75 5.16 14.60
CA LEU A 20 -12.65 4.15 15.66
C LEU A 20 -13.39 2.85 15.34
N TYR A 21 -14.22 2.82 14.30
CA TYR A 21 -15.10 1.71 13.95
C TYR A 21 -14.72 0.97 12.66
N ASN A 22 -13.67 1.39 11.92
CA ASN A 22 -13.32 0.75 10.64
C ASN A 22 -11.83 0.51 10.38
N GLY A 23 -10.95 0.85 11.33
CA GLY A 23 -9.56 0.42 11.32
C GLY A 23 -8.69 1.00 10.21
N PHE A 24 -9.17 1.93 9.38
CA PHE A 24 -8.29 2.65 8.46
C PHE A 24 -7.31 3.54 9.25
N ALA A 25 -6.10 3.68 8.72
CA ALA A 25 -5.12 4.60 9.29
C ALA A 25 -5.71 6.03 9.33
N PRO A 26 -5.74 6.71 10.50
CA PRO A 26 -6.36 8.03 10.62
C PRO A 26 -5.54 9.08 9.86
N THR A 27 -6.18 9.79 8.94
CA THR A 27 -5.57 10.83 8.11
C THR A 27 -6.62 11.72 7.43
N THR A 28 -6.21 12.93 7.04
CA THR A 28 -6.99 13.80 6.15
C THR A 28 -6.49 13.80 4.71
N THR A 29 -5.43 13.01 4.41
CA THR A 29 -4.85 12.87 3.08
C THR A 29 -5.11 11.48 2.52
N LEU A 30 -5.94 11.39 1.49
CA LEU A 30 -6.48 10.14 0.96
C LEU A 30 -5.94 9.87 -0.44
N GLY A 31 -5.23 8.75 -0.63
CA GLY A 31 -4.79 8.31 -1.96
C GLY A 31 -5.97 7.82 -2.82
N CYS A 32 -6.02 8.24 -4.07
CA CYS A 32 -7.05 7.83 -5.03
C CYS A 32 -6.58 6.73 -6.00
N GLY A 33 -5.36 6.20 -5.80
CA GLY A 33 -4.75 5.20 -6.67
C GLY A 33 -4.43 5.75 -8.07
N THR A 34 -4.03 4.86 -8.98
CA THR A 34 -3.66 5.24 -10.36
C THR A 34 -4.82 5.86 -11.13
N TRP A 35 -6.07 5.49 -10.80
CA TRP A 35 -7.27 6.12 -11.37
C TRP A 35 -7.40 7.62 -11.04
N GLY A 36 -6.84 8.06 -9.91
CA GLY A 36 -6.80 9.47 -9.50
C GLY A 36 -5.43 10.12 -9.63
N ASN A 37 -4.53 9.54 -10.43
CA ASN A 37 -3.16 10.03 -10.63
C ASN A 37 -2.35 10.13 -9.31
N ASN A 38 -2.49 9.16 -8.42
CA ASN A 38 -1.71 9.04 -7.19
C ASN A 38 -0.89 7.75 -7.17
N SER A 39 0.28 7.78 -6.53
CA SER A 39 1.14 6.60 -6.35
C SER A 39 0.63 5.63 -5.29
N ILE A 40 -0.39 6.01 -4.51
CA ILE A 40 -0.99 5.20 -3.43
C ILE A 40 -2.52 5.27 -3.48
N SER A 41 -3.18 4.20 -3.02
CA SER A 41 -4.64 4.12 -2.76
C SER A 41 -4.98 4.18 -1.26
N GLU A 42 -3.96 4.11 -0.42
CA GLU A 42 -4.07 4.02 1.04
C GLU A 42 -4.44 5.36 1.69
N ASN A 43 -4.77 5.29 2.99
CA ASN A 43 -4.75 6.44 3.87
C ASN A 43 -3.29 6.80 4.16
N PHE A 44 -2.86 8.01 3.80
CA PHE A 44 -1.49 8.45 4.00
C PHE A 44 -1.12 8.42 5.48
N THR A 45 -0.06 7.69 5.80
CA THR A 45 0.49 7.49 7.16
C THR A 45 2.01 7.67 7.17
N TYR A 46 2.63 7.66 8.34
CA TYR A 46 4.06 7.91 8.55
C TYR A 46 4.99 6.98 7.77
N THR A 47 4.57 5.76 7.43
CA THR A 47 5.37 4.79 6.66
C THR A 47 5.70 5.31 5.26
N HIS A 48 4.84 6.15 4.68
CA HIS A 48 5.07 6.79 3.39
C HIS A 48 6.13 7.90 3.45
N MET A 49 6.50 8.36 4.64
CA MET A 49 7.55 9.36 4.87
C MET A 49 8.87 8.74 5.31
N LEU A 50 8.93 7.41 5.44
CA LEU A 50 10.14 6.70 5.83
C LEU A 50 10.86 6.14 4.61
N ASN A 51 12.10 6.60 4.41
CA ASN A 51 13.02 5.94 3.49
C ASN A 51 13.63 4.71 4.20
N ILE A 52 13.54 3.54 3.56
CA ILE A 52 14.10 2.30 4.08
C ILE A 52 15.32 1.91 3.23
N SER A 53 16.51 2.07 3.81
CA SER A 53 17.74 1.52 3.24
C SER A 53 17.82 0.02 3.52
N ARG A 54 17.96 -0.79 2.47
CA ARG A 54 18.13 -2.24 2.58
C ARG A 54 19.54 -2.63 2.17
N ILE A 55 20.20 -3.45 3.00
CA ILE A 55 21.53 -3.98 2.71
C ILE A 55 21.34 -5.41 2.17
N GLY A 56 21.71 -5.61 0.91
CA GLY A 56 21.76 -6.94 0.30
C GLY A 56 23.16 -7.51 0.44
N TYR A 57 23.32 -8.54 1.26
CA TYR A 57 24.57 -9.29 1.34
C TYR A 57 24.69 -10.27 0.17
N ASP A 58 25.91 -10.48 -0.30
CA ASP A 58 26.21 -11.52 -1.26
C ASP A 58 25.93 -12.90 -0.65
N MET A 59 25.10 -13.70 -1.34
CA MET A 59 24.73 -15.05 -0.91
C MET A 59 25.49 -16.06 -1.78
N LYS A 60 26.73 -16.35 -1.40
CA LYS A 60 27.67 -17.19 -2.17
C LYS A 60 27.16 -18.58 -2.50
N ASP A 61 26.34 -19.14 -1.62
CA ASP A 61 25.83 -20.52 -1.75
C ASP A 61 24.45 -20.57 -2.44
N LYS A 62 23.92 -19.43 -2.90
CA LYS A 62 22.62 -19.40 -3.56
C LYS A 62 22.77 -19.84 -5.01
N GLN A 63 22.18 -20.99 -5.33
CA GLN A 63 22.09 -21.45 -6.71
C GLN A 63 21.17 -20.51 -7.50
N VAL A 64 21.66 -20.02 -8.64
CA VAL A 64 20.87 -19.24 -9.59
C VAL A 64 19.98 -20.25 -10.34
N PRO A 65 18.65 -20.06 -10.32
CA PRO A 65 17.75 -20.93 -11.08
C PRO A 65 18.09 -20.88 -12.57
N THR A 66 17.89 -22.01 -13.25
CA THR A 66 17.91 -22.11 -14.71
C THR A 66 16.70 -21.39 -15.33
N ASP A 67 16.77 -21.04 -16.60
CA ASP A 67 15.66 -20.35 -17.29
C ASP A 67 14.40 -21.23 -17.28
N GLU A 68 14.53 -22.54 -17.45
CA GLU A 68 13.43 -23.49 -17.35
C GLU A 68 12.76 -23.46 -15.95
N GLU A 69 13.54 -23.39 -14.87
CA GLU A 69 13.01 -23.30 -13.49
C GLU A 69 12.32 -21.96 -13.19
N ILE A 70 12.63 -20.89 -13.93
CA ILE A 70 12.04 -19.56 -13.74
C ILE A 70 10.68 -19.44 -14.46
N TRP A 71 10.55 -20.09 -15.61
CA TRP A 71 9.45 -19.87 -16.56
C TRP A 71 8.46 -21.03 -16.68
N GLU A 72 8.67 -22.17 -16.01
CA GLU A 72 7.63 -23.18 -15.72
C GLU A 72 6.71 -22.76 -14.57
#